data_AF-A0A2U8PPD7-F1
#
_entry.id   AF-A0A2U8PPD7-F1
#
_cell.length_a   1.000
_cell.length_b   1.000
_cell.length_c   1.000
_cell.angle_alpha   90.00
_cell.angle_beta   90.00
_cell.angle_gamma   90.00
#
_symmetry.space_group_name_H-M   'P 1'
#
loop_
_entity.id
_entity.type
_entity.pdbx_description
1 polymer ?
#
loop_
_entity_poly.entity_id
_entity_poly.type
_entity_poly.pdbx_seq_one_letter_code
_entity_poly.pdbx_strand_id
1 'polypeptide(L)'
;MIIDDRFRPGSLSVMLTQLEAEPEQAVLRSNMARAEALVSIRRAEGVANLESGIDIDEVQERAERKARKSLALNPSDSFLWLMLYSVASARRGTDVGNVHYVNASYFAGPHEGWIALSRNRLGLSIFPILDPSVQQLIVSEFAELVDAGFVEIPATNLMGVGWEERERLLNALRHVDPASKKRLYKRLRQDGVKVAIPGVEEEERPWP
;
A
#
# COMPACT_ATOMS: atom_id res chain seq x y z
N MET A 1 1.44 10.77 22.58
CA MET A 1 0.65 9.66 23.14
C MET A 1 -0.81 9.91 22.77
N ILE A 2 -1.25 9.41 21.61
CA ILE A 2 -2.62 9.60 21.10
C ILE A 2 -3.21 8.20 20.87
N ILE A 3 -3.53 7.52 21.96
CA ILE A 3 -4.26 6.25 21.95
C ILE A 3 -5.13 6.31 23.20
N ASP A 4 -6.37 6.81 23.12
CA ASP A 4 -7.46 6.33 23.99
C ASP A 4 -8.85 6.95 23.72
N ASP A 5 -8.96 8.11 23.08
CA ASP A 5 -10.25 8.83 23.07
C ASP A 5 -11.37 8.18 22.21
N ARG A 6 -11.07 7.11 21.46
CA ARG A 6 -12.05 6.41 20.61
C ARG A 6 -12.84 5.30 21.32
N PHE A 7 -12.44 4.91 22.54
CA PHE A 7 -13.05 3.79 23.27
C PHE A 7 -13.61 4.20 24.65
N ARG A 8 -14.16 5.40 24.78
CA ARG A 8 -14.88 5.78 26.00
C ARG A 8 -16.14 4.89 26.15
N PRO A 9 -16.54 4.49 27.37
CA PRO A 9 -17.67 3.57 27.59
C PRO A 9 -19.01 4.00 26.97
N GLY A 10 -19.19 5.29 26.63
CA GLY A 10 -20.38 5.80 25.94
C GLY A 10 -20.28 5.90 24.41
N SER A 11 -19.08 5.93 23.82
CA SER A 11 -18.93 6.07 22.36
C SER A 11 -19.23 4.75 21.63
N LEU A 12 -18.91 3.62 22.26
CA LEU A 12 -19.19 2.29 21.73
C LEU A 12 -20.69 1.99 21.66
N SER A 13 -21.46 2.40 22.68
CA SER A 13 -22.92 2.24 22.67
C SER A 13 -23.56 3.08 21.56
N VAL A 14 -23.09 4.31 21.35
CA VAL A 14 -23.57 5.17 20.25
C VAL A 14 -23.24 4.56 18.89
N MET A 15 -22.03 4.02 18.71
CA MET A 15 -21.65 3.33 17.47
C MET A 15 -22.48 2.06 17.25
N LEU A 16 -22.71 1.25 18.28
CA LEU A 16 -23.58 0.07 18.21
C LEU A 16 -25.01 0.43 17.82
N THR A 17 -25.59 1.46 18.44
CA THR A 17 -26.94 1.92 18.09
C THR A 17 -27.01 2.46 16.65
N GLN A 18 -25.94 3.09 16.15
CA GLN A 18 -25.87 3.51 14.74
C GLN A 18 -25.76 2.32 13.78
N LEU A 19 -24.97 1.30 14.13
CA LEU A 19 -24.83 0.07 13.34
C LEU A 19 -26.13 -0.75 13.32
N GLU A 20 -26.84 -0.82 14.45
CA GLU A 20 -28.16 -1.47 14.55
C GLU A 20 -29.26 -0.69 13.82
N ALA A 21 -29.08 0.63 13.66
CA ALA A 21 -29.99 1.48 12.91
C ALA A 21 -29.73 1.48 11.39
N GLU A 22 -28.60 0.93 10.92
CA GLU A 22 -28.35 0.78 9.49
C GLU A 22 -29.24 -0.34 8.91
N PRO A 23 -30.02 -0.06 7.86
CA PRO A 23 -30.85 -1.09 7.26
C PRO A 23 -29.95 -2.15 6.61
N GLU A 24 -30.22 -3.43 6.88
CA GLU A 24 -29.51 -4.59 6.32
C GLU A 24 -29.32 -4.51 4.79
N GLN A 25 -30.29 -3.91 4.09
CA GLN A 25 -30.23 -3.65 2.65
C GLN A 25 -29.09 -2.70 2.24
N ALA A 26 -28.72 -1.71 3.06
CA ALA A 26 -27.61 -0.81 2.78
C ALA A 26 -26.26 -1.54 2.89
N VAL A 27 -26.09 -2.37 3.92
CA VAL A 27 -24.89 -3.21 4.11
C VAL A 27 -24.72 -4.18 2.94
N LEU A 28 -25.80 -4.87 2.53
CA LEU A 28 -25.79 -5.77 1.38
C LEU A 28 -25.42 -5.04 0.08
N ARG A 29 -26.01 -3.87 -0.18
CA ARG A 29 -25.68 -3.04 -1.36
C ARG A 29 -24.20 -2.64 -1.37
N SER A 30 -23.67 -2.28 -0.20
CA SER A 30 -22.26 -1.89 -0.05
C SER A 30 -21.31 -3.05 -0.36
N ASN A 31 -21.58 -4.23 0.21
CA ASN A 31 -20.78 -5.43 -0.02
C ASN A 31 -20.86 -5.93 -1.47
N MET A 32 -22.04 -5.88 -2.09
CA MET A 32 -22.20 -6.23 -3.50
C MET A 32 -21.43 -5.28 -4.41
N ALA A 33 -21.49 -3.96 -4.16
CA ALA A 33 -20.73 -2.98 -4.93
C ALA A 33 -19.21 -3.21 -4.81
N ARG A 34 -18.74 -3.55 -3.61
CA ARG A 34 -17.34 -3.92 -3.38
C ARG A 34 -16.95 -5.17 -4.16
N ALA A 35 -17.74 -6.23 -4.09
CA ALA A 35 -17.48 -7.46 -4.84
C ALA A 35 -17.46 -7.22 -6.36
N GLU A 36 -18.43 -6.46 -6.89
CA GLU A 36 -18.47 -6.09 -8.31
C GLU A 36 -17.22 -5.31 -8.74
N ALA A 37 -16.75 -4.37 -7.91
CA ALA A 37 -15.53 -3.62 -8.17
C ALA A 37 -14.31 -4.53 -8.25
N LEU A 38 -14.12 -5.40 -7.24
CA LEU A 38 -12.98 -6.32 -7.18
C LEU A 38 -12.93 -7.28 -8.37
N VAL A 39 -14.07 -7.86 -8.75
CA VAL A 39 -14.15 -8.73 -9.93
C VAL A 39 -13.82 -7.96 -11.21
N SER A 40 -14.32 -6.73 -11.33
CA SER A 40 -14.05 -5.88 -12.51
C SER A 40 -12.57 -5.50 -12.61
N ILE A 41 -11.94 -5.14 -11.49
CA ILE A 41 -10.50 -4.87 -11.40
C ILE A 41 -9.70 -6.11 -11.79
N ARG A 42 -10.03 -7.28 -11.21
CA ARG A 42 -9.29 -8.51 -11.50
C ARG A 42 -9.39 -8.91 -12.97
N ARG A 43 -10.54 -8.67 -13.59
CA ARG A 43 -10.71 -8.84 -15.04
C ARG A 43 -9.82 -7.88 -15.81
N ALA A 44 -9.77 -6.60 -15.44
CA ALA A 44 -8.91 -5.61 -16.09
C ALA A 44 -7.42 -5.96 -15.99
N GLU A 45 -6.96 -6.49 -14.86
CA GLU A 45 -5.59 -6.99 -14.69
C GLU A 45 -5.30 -8.22 -15.57
N GLY A 46 -6.28 -9.13 -15.71
CA GLY A 46 -6.12 -10.37 -16.49
C GLY A 46 -6.05 -10.16 -18.00
N VAL A 47 -6.69 -9.11 -18.52
CA VAL A 47 -6.69 -8.78 -19.96
C VAL A 47 -5.30 -8.35 -20.46
N ALA A 48 -4.41 -7.87 -19.58
CA ALA A 48 -3.03 -7.60 -19.95
C ALA A 48 -2.25 -8.86 -20.40
N ASN A 49 -2.76 -10.06 -20.09
CA ASN A 49 -2.09 -11.34 -20.35
C ASN A 49 -2.76 -12.25 -21.40
N LEU A 50 -3.97 -11.93 -21.93
CA LEU A 50 -4.71 -12.83 -22.83
C LEU A 50 -5.63 -12.13 -23.86
N GLU A 51 -5.65 -12.73 -25.06
CA GLU A 51 -6.55 -12.64 -26.23
C GLU A 51 -6.62 -11.35 -27.07
N SER A 52 -6.28 -11.51 -28.36
CA SER A 52 -6.53 -10.54 -29.44
C SER A 52 -8.04 -10.35 -29.64
N GLY A 53 -8.54 -9.13 -29.41
CA GLY A 53 -9.93 -8.74 -29.69
C GLY A 53 -10.73 -8.18 -28.50
N ILE A 54 -10.16 -8.17 -27.29
CA ILE A 54 -10.75 -7.49 -26.13
C ILE A 54 -10.38 -6.00 -26.16
N ASP A 55 -11.39 -5.13 -26.05
CA ASP A 55 -11.18 -3.70 -25.83
C ASP A 55 -10.68 -3.47 -24.39
N ILE A 56 -9.35 -3.37 -24.26
CA ILE A 56 -8.65 -3.17 -22.99
C ILE A 56 -9.12 -1.87 -22.31
N ASP A 57 -9.33 -0.82 -23.09
CA ASP A 57 -9.73 0.50 -22.59
C ASP A 57 -11.14 0.45 -22.01
N GLU A 58 -12.07 -0.26 -22.67
CA GLU A 58 -13.44 -0.45 -22.16
C GLU A 58 -13.44 -1.24 -20.83
N VAL A 59 -12.65 -2.32 -20.76
CA VAL A 59 -12.54 -3.14 -19.54
C VAL A 59 -11.96 -2.34 -18.38
N GLN A 60 -10.88 -1.58 -18.63
CA GLN A 60 -10.27 -0.71 -17.61
C GLN A 60 -11.21 0.41 -17.17
N GLU A 61 -11.92 1.05 -18.09
CA GLU A 61 -12.91 2.09 -17.74
C GLU A 61 -14.03 1.53 -16.89
N ARG A 62 -14.52 0.34 -17.23
CA ARG A 62 -15.57 -0.33 -16.46
C ARG A 62 -15.10 -0.62 -15.04
N ALA A 63 -13.87 -1.11 -14.86
CA ALA A 63 -13.28 -1.35 -13.57
C ALA A 63 -13.16 -0.05 -12.76
N GLU A 64 -12.68 1.03 -13.37
CA GLU A 64 -12.57 2.35 -12.72
C GLU A 64 -13.93 2.86 -12.24
N ARG A 65 -14.97 2.84 -13.09
CA ARG A 65 -16.32 3.28 -12.73
C ARG A 65 -16.90 2.45 -11.58
N LYS A 66 -16.68 1.13 -11.59
CA LYS A 66 -17.18 0.22 -10.53
C LYS A 66 -16.46 0.46 -9.20
N ALA A 67 -15.13 0.64 -9.23
CA ALA A 67 -14.36 1.00 -8.06
C ALA A 67 -14.81 2.33 -7.44
N ARG A 68 -14.99 3.38 -8.25
CA ARG A 68 -15.52 4.69 -7.78
C ARG A 68 -16.91 4.56 -7.16
N LYS A 69 -17.81 3.80 -7.79
CA LYS A 69 -19.15 3.55 -7.24
C LYS A 69 -19.08 2.81 -5.90
N SER A 70 -18.20 1.82 -5.78
CA SER A 70 -17.99 1.11 -4.52
C SER A 70 -17.43 2.02 -3.43
N LEU A 71 -16.46 2.87 -3.76
CA LEU A 71 -15.84 3.82 -2.84
C LEU A 71 -16.81 4.93 -2.37
N ALA A 72 -17.80 5.28 -3.19
CA ALA A 72 -18.89 6.17 -2.75
C ALA A 72 -19.75 5.54 -1.64
N LEU A 73 -19.80 4.20 -1.57
CA LEU A 73 -20.49 3.45 -0.51
C LEU A 73 -19.53 3.00 0.61
N ASN A 74 -18.23 2.86 0.31
CA ASN A 74 -17.18 2.38 1.22
C ASN A 74 -15.96 3.31 1.17
N PRO A 75 -16.05 4.56 1.64
CA PRO A 75 -14.96 5.53 1.53
C PRO A 75 -13.72 5.13 2.35
N SER A 76 -13.88 4.25 3.34
CA SER A 76 -12.80 3.73 4.18
C SER A 76 -12.09 2.50 3.60
N ASP A 77 -12.46 2.04 2.40
CA ASP A 77 -11.80 0.87 1.78
C ASP A 77 -10.44 1.26 1.17
N SER A 78 -9.40 1.14 1.98
CA SER A 78 -8.02 1.47 1.64
C SER A 78 -7.49 0.66 0.45
N PHE A 79 -7.93 -0.60 0.31
CA PHE A 79 -7.53 -1.47 -0.79
C PHE A 79 -8.17 -1.02 -2.11
N LEU A 80 -9.46 -0.70 -2.11
CA LEU A 80 -10.13 -0.19 -3.31
C LEU A 80 -9.54 1.13 -3.79
N TRP A 81 -9.14 2.02 -2.89
CA TRP A 81 -8.40 3.24 -3.26
C TRP A 81 -7.09 2.91 -3.98
N LEU A 82 -6.32 1.95 -3.46
CA LEU A 82 -5.08 1.51 -4.11
C LEU A 82 -5.33 0.86 -5.48
N MET A 83 -6.36 0.02 -5.58
CA MET A 83 -6.69 -0.63 -6.86
C MET A 83 -7.22 0.35 -7.90
N LEU A 84 -7.98 1.37 -7.47
CA LEU A 84 -8.41 2.45 -8.35
C LEU A 84 -7.21 3.20 -8.93
N TYR A 85 -6.18 3.46 -8.12
CA TYR A 85 -4.91 4.00 -8.62
C TYR A 85 -4.29 3.09 -9.67
N SER A 86 -4.13 1.79 -9.37
CA SER A 86 -3.49 0.82 -10.28
C SER A 86 -4.19 0.77 -11.64
N VAL A 87 -5.53 0.69 -11.67
CA VAL A 87 -6.29 0.64 -12.92
C VAL A 87 -6.23 1.98 -13.68
N ALA A 88 -6.36 3.10 -12.97
CA ALA A 88 -6.28 4.42 -13.59
C ALA A 88 -4.91 4.68 -14.23
N SER A 89 -3.84 4.24 -13.56
CA SER A 89 -2.46 4.36 -14.03
C SER A 89 -2.13 3.38 -15.15
N ALA A 90 -2.75 2.19 -15.16
CA ALA A 90 -2.60 1.25 -16.28
C ALA A 90 -3.21 1.80 -17.58
N ARG A 91 -4.31 2.57 -17.48
CA ARG A 91 -4.98 3.16 -18.65
C ARG A 91 -4.32 4.45 -19.16
N ARG A 92 -3.91 5.33 -18.24
CA ARG A 92 -3.49 6.70 -18.56
C ARG A 92 -2.01 6.97 -18.29
N GLY A 93 -1.26 5.96 -17.85
CA GLY A 93 0.08 6.12 -17.33
C GLY A 93 0.08 6.75 -15.92
N THR A 94 1.27 6.95 -15.37
CA THR A 94 1.46 7.62 -14.09
C THR A 94 1.12 9.11 -14.24
N ASP A 95 -0.09 9.50 -13.84
CA ASP A 95 -0.58 10.88 -13.88
C ASP A 95 -0.68 11.44 -12.46
N VAL A 96 -0.22 12.69 -12.28
CA VAL A 96 -0.38 13.47 -11.04
C VAL A 96 -1.84 13.53 -10.62
N GLY A 97 -2.77 13.56 -11.60
CA GLY A 97 -4.20 13.53 -11.36
C GLY A 97 -4.70 12.31 -10.59
N ASN A 98 -3.98 11.17 -10.61
CA ASN A 98 -4.39 9.93 -9.93
C ASN A 98 -3.69 9.72 -8.58
N VAL A 99 -2.67 10.50 -8.25
CA VAL A 99 -1.87 10.37 -7.02
C VAL A 99 -2.75 10.46 -5.76
N HIS A 100 -3.82 11.26 -5.80
CA HIS A 100 -4.76 11.38 -4.70
C HIS A 100 -5.40 10.06 -4.26
N TYR A 101 -5.49 9.04 -5.13
CA TYR A 101 -5.97 7.71 -4.73
C TYR A 101 -4.98 6.98 -3.82
N VAL A 102 -3.67 7.14 -4.04
CA VAL A 102 -2.66 6.59 -3.13
C VAL A 102 -2.74 7.30 -1.78
N ASN A 103 -2.89 8.63 -1.78
CA ASN A 103 -3.11 9.41 -0.55
C ASN A 103 -4.35 8.90 0.19
N ALA A 104 -5.48 8.74 -0.50
CA ALA A 104 -6.71 8.22 0.08
C ALA A 104 -6.56 6.81 0.65
N SER A 105 -5.79 5.93 -0.01
CA SER A 105 -5.47 4.60 0.51
C SER A 105 -4.72 4.66 1.85
N TYR A 106 -3.72 5.54 1.97
CA TYR A 106 -3.00 5.73 3.23
C TYR A 106 -3.87 6.33 4.34
N PHE A 107 -4.76 7.27 4.01
CA PHE A 107 -5.67 7.87 4.99
C PHE A 107 -6.77 6.92 5.45
N ALA A 108 -7.31 6.10 4.56
CA ALA A 108 -8.43 5.20 4.84
C ALA A 108 -8.03 4.01 5.72
N GLY A 109 -6.81 3.48 5.56
CA GLY A 109 -6.36 2.27 6.26
C GLY A 109 -4.84 2.25 6.48
N PRO A 110 -4.31 3.10 7.35
CA PRO A 110 -2.90 3.03 7.71
C PRO A 110 -2.60 1.69 8.41
N HIS A 111 -1.40 1.13 8.19
CA HIS A 111 -0.92 -0.09 8.85
C HIS A 111 -1.67 -1.40 8.54
N GLU A 112 -2.43 -1.46 7.44
CA GLU A 112 -2.99 -2.72 6.95
C GLU A 112 -1.90 -3.60 6.33
N GLY A 113 -1.30 -4.50 7.13
CA GLY A 113 -0.11 -5.27 6.75
C GLY A 113 -0.23 -6.07 5.44
N TRP A 114 -1.44 -6.53 5.07
CA TRP A 114 -1.67 -7.25 3.82
C TRP A 114 -1.68 -6.34 2.58
N ILE A 115 -2.07 -5.08 2.74
CA ILE A 115 -2.04 -4.05 1.68
C ILE A 115 -0.68 -3.39 1.59
N ALA A 116 -0.01 -3.22 2.74
CA ALA A 116 1.25 -2.51 2.88
C ALA A 116 2.32 -2.97 1.89
N LEU A 117 2.42 -4.27 1.57
CA LEU A 117 3.39 -4.77 0.58
C LEU A 117 3.20 -4.14 -0.80
N SER A 118 1.96 -4.16 -1.31
CA SER A 118 1.61 -3.59 -2.61
C SER A 118 1.62 -2.06 -2.57
N ARG A 119 1.11 -1.48 -1.49
CA ARG A 119 0.98 -0.03 -1.31
C ARG A 119 2.33 0.65 -1.13
N ASN A 120 3.24 0.06 -0.37
CA ASN A 120 4.58 0.60 -0.19
C ASN A 120 5.33 0.62 -1.52
N ARG A 121 5.28 -0.48 -2.28
CA ARG A 121 5.89 -0.56 -3.62
C ARG A 121 5.34 0.49 -4.58
N LEU A 122 4.01 0.62 -4.65
CA LEU A 122 3.36 1.60 -5.54
C LEU A 122 3.61 3.05 -5.07
N GLY A 123 3.55 3.30 -3.77
CA GLY A 123 3.85 4.62 -3.21
C GLY A 123 5.28 5.04 -3.48
N LEU A 124 6.24 4.11 -3.40
CA LEU A 124 7.64 4.39 -3.70
C LEU A 124 7.90 4.67 -5.18
N SER A 125 7.13 4.11 -6.11
CA SER A 125 7.31 4.39 -7.55
C SER A 125 6.84 5.79 -7.95
N ILE A 126 6.02 6.45 -7.14
CA ILE A 126 5.56 7.83 -7.32
C ILE A 126 5.99 8.76 -6.18
N PHE A 127 6.97 8.34 -5.39
CA PHE A 127 7.38 9.03 -4.17
C PHE A 127 7.65 10.53 -4.34
N PRO A 128 8.36 10.99 -5.40
CA PRO A 128 8.72 12.40 -5.54
C PRO A 128 7.53 13.35 -5.72
N ILE A 129 6.40 12.84 -6.22
CA ILE A 129 5.21 13.65 -6.53
C ILE A 129 4.11 13.56 -5.45
N LEU A 130 4.37 12.80 -4.37
CA LEU A 130 3.45 12.68 -3.24
C LEU A 130 3.60 13.83 -2.25
N ASP A 131 2.52 14.13 -1.53
CA ASP A 131 2.55 15.07 -0.42
C ASP A 131 3.56 14.62 0.65
N PRO A 132 4.29 15.55 1.30
CA PRO A 132 5.31 15.19 2.30
C PRO A 132 4.78 14.35 3.46
N SER A 133 3.52 14.54 3.85
CA SER A 133 2.86 13.74 4.88
C SER A 133 2.69 12.27 4.46
N VAL A 134 2.32 12.02 3.21
CA VAL A 134 2.15 10.67 2.65
C VAL A 134 3.52 10.02 2.40
N GLN A 135 4.51 10.79 1.96
CA GLN A 135 5.89 10.31 1.89
C GLN A 135 6.38 9.78 3.25
N GLN A 136 6.07 10.49 4.34
CA GLN A 136 6.43 10.05 5.69
C GLN A 136 5.71 8.76 6.08
N LEU A 137 4.45 8.59 5.69
CA LEU A 137 3.70 7.34 5.91
C LEU A 137 4.31 6.17 5.14
N ILE A 138 4.71 6.36 3.89
CA ILE A 138 5.41 5.34 3.08
C ILE A 138 6.73 4.91 3.74
N VAL A 139 7.51 5.88 4.23
CA VAL A 139 8.78 5.60 4.91
C VAL A 139 8.56 4.84 6.22
N SER A 140 7.53 5.20 7.00
CA SER A 140 7.14 4.47 8.21
C SER A 140 6.70 3.04 7.88
N GLU A 141 5.81 2.89 6.91
CA GLU A 141 5.31 1.58 6.47
C GLU A 141 6.44 0.68 5.98
N PHE A 142 7.45 1.23 5.29
CA PHE A 142 8.64 0.48 4.89
C PHE A 142 9.39 -0.08 6.11
N ALA A 143 9.62 0.75 7.13
CA ALA A 143 10.30 0.32 8.36
C ALA A 143 9.49 -0.76 9.09
N GLU A 144 8.16 -0.61 9.15
CA GLU A 144 7.24 -1.59 9.74
C GLU A 144 7.23 -2.92 8.97
N LEU A 145 7.31 -2.90 7.63
CA LEU A 145 7.43 -4.11 6.84
C LEU A 145 8.71 -4.88 7.17
N VAL A 146 9.83 -4.17 7.32
CA VAL A 146 11.10 -4.80 7.72
C VAL A 146 10.99 -5.35 9.14
N ASP A 147 10.42 -4.58 10.07
CA ASP A 147 10.25 -4.98 11.47
C ASP A 147 9.37 -6.23 11.60
N ALA A 148 8.29 -6.31 10.82
CA ALA A 148 7.41 -7.47 10.69
C ALA A 148 8.08 -8.69 10.02
N GLY A 149 9.33 -8.56 9.56
CA GLY A 149 10.15 -9.64 9.04
C GLY A 149 10.02 -9.90 7.53
N PHE A 150 9.34 -9.01 6.79
CA PHE A 150 9.35 -9.07 5.33
C PHE A 150 10.74 -8.67 4.80
N VAL A 151 11.27 -9.44 3.85
CA VAL A 151 12.63 -9.21 3.29
C VAL A 151 12.62 -8.96 1.80
N GLU A 152 11.81 -9.69 1.03
CA GLU A 152 11.81 -9.60 -0.45
C GLU A 152 11.33 -8.24 -0.95
N ILE A 153 10.18 -7.78 -0.45
CA ILE A 153 9.58 -6.51 -0.87
C ILE A 153 10.46 -5.33 -0.42
N PRO A 154 10.90 -5.22 0.86
CA PRO A 154 11.81 -4.15 1.27
C PRO A 154 13.15 -4.13 0.51
N ALA A 155 13.73 -5.30 0.21
CA ALA A 155 14.95 -5.38 -0.61
C ALA A 155 14.70 -4.83 -2.02
N THR A 156 13.62 -5.27 -2.67
CA THR A 156 13.21 -4.77 -4.00
C THR A 156 12.99 -3.26 -3.97
N ASN A 157 12.30 -2.76 -2.95
CA ASN A 157 12.03 -1.33 -2.79
C ASN A 157 13.34 -0.53 -2.65
N LEU A 158 14.29 -0.97 -1.83
CA LEU A 158 15.60 -0.32 -1.70
C LEU A 158 16.45 -0.34 -2.98
N MET A 159 16.22 -1.29 -3.87
CA MET A 159 16.93 -1.37 -5.16
C MET A 159 16.25 -0.55 -6.25
N GLY A 160 14.95 -0.31 -6.15
CA GLY A 160 14.16 0.36 -7.18
C GLY A 160 14.03 1.87 -7.03
N VAL A 161 14.32 2.43 -5.85
CA VAL A 161 14.19 3.88 -5.59
C VAL A 161 15.45 4.67 -5.90
N GLY A 162 15.30 5.99 -6.07
CA GLY A 162 16.41 6.93 -6.20
C GLY A 162 17.29 7.02 -4.95
N TRP A 163 18.45 7.68 -5.09
CA TRP A 163 19.44 7.76 -4.00
C TRP A 163 18.90 8.47 -2.76
N GLU A 164 18.21 9.60 -2.94
CA GLU A 164 17.65 10.39 -1.83
C GLU A 164 16.56 9.61 -1.07
N GLU A 165 15.67 8.94 -1.80
CA GLU A 165 14.64 8.08 -1.21
C GLU A 165 15.26 6.90 -0.48
N ARG A 166 16.28 6.28 -1.07
CA ARG A 166 17.02 5.18 -0.45
C ARG A 166 17.60 5.59 0.90
N GLU A 167 18.24 6.75 0.99
CA GLU A 167 18.77 7.26 2.25
C GLU A 167 17.67 7.48 3.29
N ARG A 168 16.51 8.01 2.88
CA ARG A 168 15.35 8.17 3.78
C ARG A 168 14.85 6.83 4.31
N LEU A 169 14.74 5.82 3.44
CA LEU A 169 14.33 4.47 3.83
C LEU A 169 15.33 3.82 4.77
N LEU A 170 16.63 3.92 4.49
CA LEU A 170 17.68 3.40 5.36
C LEU A 170 17.68 4.09 6.73
N ASN A 171 17.49 5.42 6.75
CA ASN A 171 17.43 6.17 8.00
C ASN A 171 16.24 5.76 8.88
N ALA A 172 15.11 5.38 8.27
CA ALA A 172 13.94 4.89 9.00
C ALA A 172 14.20 3.56 9.72
N LEU A 173 15.19 2.77 9.27
CA LEU A 173 15.55 1.50 9.90
C LEU A 173 16.29 1.67 11.24
N ARG A 174 16.64 2.88 11.69
CA ARG A 174 17.37 3.08 12.96
C ARG A 174 16.69 2.41 14.16
N HIS A 175 15.35 2.42 14.18
CA HIS A 175 14.55 1.91 15.29
C HIS A 175 13.94 0.51 15.05
N VAL A 176 14.24 -0.11 13.91
CA VAL A 176 13.77 -1.46 13.57
C VAL A 176 14.60 -2.52 14.30
N ASP A 177 13.96 -3.64 14.66
CA ASP A 177 14.59 -4.77 15.34
C ASP A 177 15.91 -5.20 14.66
N PRO A 178 17.02 -5.36 15.42
CA PRO A 178 18.32 -5.75 14.86
C PRO A 178 18.30 -7.06 14.06
N ALA A 179 17.50 -8.06 14.46
CA ALA A 179 17.43 -9.33 13.73
C ALA A 179 16.72 -9.15 12.39
N SER A 180 15.64 -8.37 12.35
CA SER A 180 14.96 -7.95 11.11
C SER A 180 15.90 -7.23 10.14
N LYS A 181 16.70 -6.27 10.63
CA LYS A 181 17.71 -5.57 9.83
C LYS A 181 18.79 -6.51 9.29
N LYS A 182 19.28 -7.45 10.12
CA LYS A 182 20.28 -8.43 9.70
C LYS A 182 19.74 -9.37 8.62
N ARG A 183 18.45 -9.75 8.67
CA ARG A 183 17.81 -10.54 7.60
C ARG A 183 17.75 -9.77 6.29
N LEU A 184 17.32 -8.51 6.32
CA LEU A 184 17.31 -7.64 5.13
C LEU A 184 18.71 -7.45 4.54
N TYR A 185 19.72 -7.19 5.40
CA TYR A 185 21.11 -7.06 4.98
C TYR A 185 21.61 -8.32 4.26
N LYS A 186 21.39 -9.51 4.84
CA LYS A 186 21.78 -10.79 4.22
C LYS A 186 21.11 -10.99 2.87
N ARG A 187 19.81 -10.68 2.76
CA ARG A 187 19.06 -10.79 1.51
C ARG A 187 19.61 -9.87 0.40
N LEU A 188 19.95 -8.63 0.74
CA LEU A 188 20.56 -7.68 -0.20
C LEU A 188 21.97 -8.12 -0.64
N ARG A 189 22.76 -8.68 0.28
CA ARG A 189 24.08 -9.23 -0.04
C ARG A 189 24.02 -10.42 -0.98
N GLN A 190 22.98 -11.24 -0.91
CA GLN A 190 22.76 -12.34 -1.85
C GLN A 190 22.58 -11.84 -3.30
N ASP A 191 22.02 -10.63 -3.48
CA ASP A 191 21.90 -9.97 -4.78
C ASP A 191 23.14 -9.15 -5.17
N GLY A 192 24.23 -9.25 -4.39
CA GLY A 192 25.45 -8.46 -4.61
C GLY A 192 25.31 -6.97 -4.24
N VAL A 193 24.20 -6.56 -3.62
CA VAL A 193 23.98 -5.19 -3.21
C VAL A 193 24.74 -4.90 -1.93
N LYS A 194 25.65 -3.92 -2.00
CA LYS A 194 26.37 -3.39 -0.84
C LYS A 194 25.66 -2.13 -0.37
N VAL A 195 25.04 -2.20 0.80
CA VAL A 195 24.39 -1.05 1.44
C VAL A 195 24.59 -1.12 2.94
N ALA A 196 24.97 0.01 3.53
CA ALA A 196 25.10 0.13 4.97
C ALA A 196 23.71 0.23 5.60
N ILE A 197 23.34 -0.76 6.42
CA ILE A 197 22.09 -0.72 7.20
C ILE A 197 22.41 -0.25 8.63
N PRO A 198 21.74 0.78 9.16
CA PRO A 198 22.03 1.31 10.50
C PRO A 198 21.98 0.23 11.59
N GLY A 199 23.10 0.06 12.30
CA GLY A 199 23.23 -0.90 13.40
C GLY A 199 23.39 -2.36 12.96
N VAL A 200 23.72 -2.62 11.69
CA VAL A 200 24.18 -3.93 11.22
C VAL A 200 25.65 -3.82 10.87
N GLU A 201 26.50 -4.57 11.56
CA GLU A 201 27.93 -4.66 11.21
C GLU A 201 28.09 -5.39 9.88
N GLU A 202 28.90 -4.83 8.98
CA GLU A 202 29.33 -5.55 7.80
C GLU A 202 30.28 -6.66 8.27
N GLU A 203 29.87 -7.93 8.11
CA GLU A 203 30.80 -9.05 8.23
C GLU A 203 31.86 -8.90 7.12
N GLU A 204 32.95 -8.17 7.42
CA GLU A 204 34.18 -8.20 6.64
C GLU A 204 34.63 -9.65 6.62
N ARG A 205 34.51 -10.32 5.46
CA ARG A 205 35.15 -11.62 5.29
C ARG A 205 36.66 -11.39 5.44
N PRO A 206 37.33 -11.98 6.45
CA PRO A 206 38.76 -12.11 6.38
C PRO A 206 39.03 -13.04 5.20
N TRP A 207 39.92 -12.61 4.31
CA TRP A 207 40.30 -13.19 3.02
C TRP A 207 40.45 -14.74 3.00
N PRO A 208 40.34 -15.41 1.83
CA PRO A 208 40.61 -16.86 1.72
C PRO A 208 42.05 -17.23 2.09
#